data_AF-A0A819R2X6-F1
#
_entry.id   AF-A0A819R2X6-F1
#
_cell.length_a   1.000
_cell.length_b   1.000
_cell.length_c   1.000
_cell.angle_alpha   90.00
_cell.angle_beta   90.00
_cell.angle_gamma   90.00
#
_symmetry.space_group_name_H-M   'P 1'
#
loop_
_entity.id
_entity.type
_entity.pdbx_description
1 polymer ?
#
loop_
_entity_poly.entity_id
_entity_poly.type
_entity_poly.pdbx_seq_one_letter_code
_entity_poly.pdbx_strand_id
1 'polypeptide(L)'
;MSNEYSSLLIDQRSVNLKDAVSVSTVSSASTNTSKEFRDKGIVITQLENLSNEICYEVFDYLDEHAIYKAFDELNARFQKLITTSSFLLKIYIDNESHLKIEDCCKNLLIPNNRILSFHLHDPVQAESFFQNCTFDSTFTHLKSILLHVIDDYFQAQQLKCLNSLPHLLSLTIVLYGDQCYNEDDMFIDHIYEIIFTLPYLEYSSLSVIKYNDQYLPTFVDKTIQSNSITSLHMDYDCDINSLLSVLSHTPQLHRLYCTRLFQPKEDDDNDFSIKCSNLKYLRIEECSVKFDRFQKFIKDIGSQIKIFWIQGYLPDDDDIEPGQWRILIEKDLSQLEKILLRSSVSTDVSKINSVIDQLNSSFWIDHQWNIRLAIEPDESSYFISSYISTRFDFDQKIQTMSNSASYELLISNVDDLPWSQPMIEQLIPILSQMKFTSIYSCSSQLSVDNFIQLINLLPCLDLLKMDVVSEERCNSLSIEDEEKFLSVSMSNTITRVAQKMNMKLTEFLIKLCPHMTYFQVDSIKDDDDDDDDDDDDDDDIEELVQFIILKRKTHIPHLQSLCLNLRNVNDELITILRNIMDSEKITASDYLIKSSGTFIILQWKLQ
;
A
#
# COMPACT_ATOMS: atom_id res chain seq x y z
N MET A 1 -1.89 14.58 -10.00
CA MET A 1 -1.40 13.35 -9.35
C MET A 1 -1.31 13.53 -7.82
N SER A 2 -2.41 13.86 -7.13
CA SER A 2 -2.32 14.24 -5.70
C SER A 2 -3.51 13.84 -4.82
N ASN A 3 -4.32 12.84 -5.19
CA ASN A 3 -5.51 12.46 -4.41
C ASN A 3 -5.69 10.96 -4.08
N GLU A 4 -4.73 10.07 -4.34
CA GLU A 4 -4.93 8.62 -4.09
C GLU A 4 -3.98 7.99 -3.06
N TYR A 5 -3.07 8.74 -2.45
CA TYR A 5 -2.03 8.14 -1.60
C TYR A 5 -2.33 8.14 -0.09
N SER A 6 -3.54 8.53 0.34
CA SER A 6 -3.88 8.63 1.77
C SER A 6 -4.70 7.46 2.34
N SER A 7 -5.01 6.41 1.58
CA SER A 7 -5.88 5.31 2.03
C SER A 7 -5.16 4.07 2.57
N LEU A 8 -3.82 4.00 2.54
CA LEU A 8 -3.07 2.82 2.98
C LEU A 8 -2.48 2.99 4.39
N LEU A 9 -3.35 3.19 5.40
CA LEU A 9 -3.03 2.96 6.81
C LEU A 9 -4.30 3.10 7.66
N ILE A 10 -5.29 2.23 7.49
CA ILE A 10 -6.30 1.87 8.52
C ILE A 10 -7.04 0.61 8.01
N ASP A 11 -6.91 -0.49 8.73
CA ASP A 11 -7.72 -1.70 8.55
C ASP A 11 -9.09 -1.41 9.18
N GLN A 12 -10.03 -0.82 8.42
CA GLN A 12 -11.42 -0.60 8.84
C GLN A 12 -12.33 -1.60 8.12
N ARG A 13 -12.67 -2.69 8.83
CA ARG A 13 -13.85 -3.49 8.49
C ARG A 13 -15.09 -2.79 9.07
N SER A 14 -15.72 -1.93 8.29
CA SER A 14 -17.06 -1.42 8.58
C SER A 14 -18.10 -2.52 8.30
N VAL A 15 -18.76 -3.02 9.34
CA VAL A 15 -19.94 -3.86 9.19
C VAL A 15 -21.15 -2.95 8.98
N ASN A 16 -21.73 -3.00 7.79
CA ASN A 16 -22.90 -2.21 7.40
C ASN A 16 -24.16 -2.73 8.14
N LEU A 17 -24.41 -2.23 9.35
CA LEU A 17 -25.56 -2.57 10.22
C LEU A 17 -26.78 -1.65 9.95
N LYS A 18 -27.09 -1.38 8.68
CA LYS A 18 -28.26 -0.54 8.32
C LYS A 18 -29.58 -1.29 8.17
N ASP A 19 -29.58 -2.62 8.06
CA ASP A 19 -30.81 -3.38 7.78
C ASP A 19 -31.46 -4.09 8.98
N ALA A 20 -31.03 -3.83 10.22
CA ALA A 20 -31.49 -4.63 11.35
C ALA A 20 -31.88 -3.87 12.63
N VAL A 21 -32.41 -2.63 12.58
CA VAL A 21 -33.15 -2.09 13.74
C VAL A 21 -34.31 -1.19 13.33
N SER A 22 -35.49 -1.79 13.19
CA SER A 22 -36.76 -1.09 13.41
C SER A 22 -37.43 -1.70 14.65
N VAL A 23 -36.92 -1.35 15.83
CA VAL A 23 -37.56 -1.73 17.10
C VAL A 23 -38.44 -0.58 17.57
N SER A 24 -39.74 -0.78 17.42
CA SER A 24 -40.76 0.07 18.01
C SER A 24 -40.74 -0.04 19.53
N THR A 25 -40.78 1.11 20.19
CA THR A 25 -40.98 1.26 21.63
C THR A 25 -42.17 0.44 22.13
N VAL A 26 -41.91 -0.56 22.98
CA VAL A 26 -42.92 -1.18 23.83
C VAL A 26 -42.46 -1.04 25.29
N SER A 27 -42.99 -0.02 25.96
CA SER A 27 -42.87 0.07 27.41
C SER A 27 -43.85 -0.89 28.09
N SER A 28 -43.33 -1.62 29.07
CA SER A 28 -44.08 -2.20 30.20
C SER A 28 -45.35 -3.00 29.87
N ALA A 29 -45.20 -4.28 29.53
CA ALA A 29 -46.17 -5.31 29.95
C ALA A 29 -45.51 -6.69 30.01
N SER A 30 -45.61 -7.29 31.19
CA SER A 30 -44.99 -8.52 31.64
C SER A 30 -45.48 -9.79 30.91
N THR A 31 -44.53 -10.72 30.69
CA THR A 31 -44.66 -12.19 30.75
C THR A 31 -45.48 -12.98 29.71
N ASN A 32 -46.02 -12.39 28.63
CA ASN A 32 -46.74 -13.19 27.61
C ASN A 32 -46.14 -13.23 26.20
N THR A 33 -45.10 -12.44 25.90
CA THR A 33 -44.50 -12.41 24.55
C THR A 33 -43.54 -13.57 24.26
N SER A 34 -43.01 -14.28 25.26
CA SER A 34 -42.02 -15.34 25.04
C SER A 34 -42.56 -16.61 24.36
N LYS A 35 -43.89 -16.73 24.20
CA LYS A 35 -44.53 -17.91 23.58
C LYS A 35 -44.87 -17.70 22.10
N GLU A 36 -45.08 -16.47 21.65
CA GLU A 36 -45.43 -16.17 20.24
C GLU A 36 -44.22 -16.12 19.30
N PHE A 37 -43.01 -15.88 19.80
CA PHE A 37 -41.81 -15.81 18.96
C PHE A 37 -41.21 -17.17 18.59
N ARG A 38 -41.63 -18.27 19.24
CA ARG A 38 -41.12 -19.62 18.92
C ARG A 38 -41.67 -20.20 17.62
N ASP A 39 -42.81 -19.72 17.15
CA ASP A 39 -43.45 -20.25 15.93
C ASP A 39 -42.97 -19.57 14.63
N LYS A 40 -42.03 -18.61 14.69
CA LYS A 40 -41.50 -17.90 13.52
C LYS A 40 -40.02 -18.15 13.20
N GLY A 41 -39.37 -19.11 13.85
CA GLY A 41 -37.96 -19.43 13.55
C GLY A 41 -36.99 -18.26 13.77
N ILE A 42 -37.38 -17.26 14.57
CA ILE A 42 -36.52 -16.13 14.92
C ILE A 42 -35.47 -16.67 15.90
N VAL A 43 -34.22 -16.72 15.46
CA VAL A 43 -33.07 -17.02 16.30
C VAL A 43 -32.97 -15.91 17.33
N ILE A 44 -33.41 -16.17 18.56
CA ILE A 44 -33.16 -15.28 19.70
C ILE A 44 -31.66 -15.38 19.98
N THR A 45 -30.91 -14.35 19.61
CA THR A 45 -29.49 -14.25 19.93
C THR A 45 -29.33 -14.17 21.45
N GLN A 46 -28.45 -14.98 22.02
CA GLN A 46 -28.22 -15.02 23.47
C GLN A 46 -27.15 -14.01 23.91
N LEU A 47 -27.13 -12.83 23.29
CA LEU A 47 -26.07 -11.83 23.54
C LEU A 47 -26.03 -11.41 25.00
N GLU A 48 -27.19 -11.32 25.66
CA GLU A 48 -27.27 -10.99 27.09
C GLU A 48 -26.78 -12.11 28.02
N ASN A 49 -26.54 -13.32 27.50
CA ASN A 49 -25.98 -14.44 28.26
C ASN A 49 -24.44 -14.52 28.15
N LEU A 50 -23.81 -13.74 27.27
CA LEU A 50 -22.34 -13.67 27.21
C LEU A 50 -21.80 -13.20 28.54
N SER A 51 -20.61 -13.66 28.94
CA SER A 51 -19.97 -13.19 30.18
C SER A 51 -19.49 -11.74 30.01
N ASN A 52 -19.20 -11.05 31.12
CA ASN A 52 -18.73 -9.66 31.04
C ASN A 52 -17.38 -9.57 30.32
N GLU A 53 -16.53 -10.58 30.48
CA GLU A 53 -15.21 -10.68 29.85
C GLU A 53 -15.34 -10.72 28.33
N ILE A 54 -16.25 -11.56 27.80
CA ILE A 54 -16.51 -11.63 26.36
C ILE A 54 -17.09 -10.30 25.86
N CYS A 55 -17.97 -9.64 26.62
CA CYS A 55 -18.46 -8.31 26.24
C CYS A 55 -17.32 -7.27 26.18
N TYR A 56 -16.37 -7.31 27.10
CA TYR A 56 -15.20 -6.43 27.04
C TYR A 56 -14.29 -6.73 25.85
N GLU A 57 -14.06 -8.01 25.53
CA GLU A 57 -13.34 -8.39 24.31
C GLU A 57 -14.05 -7.86 23.06
N VAL A 58 -15.38 -7.91 23.00
CA VAL A 58 -16.15 -7.29 21.89
C VAL A 58 -15.95 -5.78 21.88
N PHE A 59 -16.00 -5.12 23.04
CA PHE A 59 -15.80 -3.68 23.13
C PHE A 59 -14.39 -3.23 22.73
N ASP A 60 -13.36 -4.07 22.86
CA ASP A 60 -12.00 -3.73 22.40
C ASP A 60 -11.91 -3.50 20.88
N TYR A 61 -12.85 -4.04 20.11
CA TYR A 61 -12.98 -3.84 18.66
C TYR A 61 -13.86 -2.64 18.26
N LEU A 62 -14.46 -1.93 19.24
CA LEU A 62 -15.38 -0.82 19.01
C LEU A 62 -14.82 0.47 19.63
N ASP A 63 -15.16 1.62 19.05
CA ASP A 63 -14.95 2.91 19.71
C ASP A 63 -16.05 3.19 20.76
N GLU A 64 -15.81 4.18 21.61
CA GLU A 64 -16.76 4.58 22.66
C GLU A 64 -18.16 4.88 22.09
N HIS A 65 -18.25 5.65 21.01
CA HIS A 65 -19.54 6.07 20.45
C HIS A 65 -20.35 4.87 19.96
N ALA A 66 -19.71 3.92 19.27
CA ALA A 66 -20.31 2.66 18.85
C ALA A 66 -20.78 1.82 20.05
N ILE A 67 -20.00 1.77 21.13
CA ILE A 67 -20.38 1.07 22.37
C ILE A 67 -21.62 1.70 22.99
N TYR A 68 -21.64 3.01 23.18
CA TYR A 68 -22.79 3.69 23.77
C TYR A 68 -24.04 3.54 22.91
N LYS A 69 -23.94 3.79 21.60
CA LYS A 69 -25.06 3.70 20.66
C LYS A 69 -25.66 2.29 20.59
N ALA A 70 -24.82 1.26 20.60
CA ALA A 70 -25.29 -0.12 20.45
C ALA A 70 -25.70 -0.78 21.77
N PHE A 71 -25.10 -0.40 22.91
CA PHE A 71 -25.22 -1.17 24.15
C PHE A 71 -25.84 -0.41 25.35
N ASP A 72 -25.84 0.93 25.36
CA ASP A 72 -26.30 1.69 26.53
C ASP A 72 -27.80 1.54 26.80
N GLU A 73 -28.62 1.38 25.75
CA GLU A 73 -30.08 1.24 25.91
C GLU A 73 -30.56 -0.21 26.00
N LEU A 74 -29.65 -1.21 25.91
CA LEU A 74 -30.05 -2.62 25.88
C LEU A 74 -30.66 -3.09 27.21
N ASN A 75 -29.93 -2.94 28.30
CA ASN A 75 -30.39 -3.24 29.66
C ASN A 75 -29.43 -2.72 30.73
N ALA A 76 -29.88 -2.75 31.99
CA ALA A 76 -29.11 -2.27 33.14
C ALA A 76 -27.75 -2.96 33.33
N ARG A 77 -27.56 -4.20 32.85
CA ARG A 77 -26.26 -4.87 32.91
C ARG A 77 -25.28 -4.18 31.96
N PHE A 78 -25.64 -3.96 30.70
CA PHE A 78 -24.78 -3.27 29.74
C PHE A 78 -24.51 -1.82 30.13
N GLN A 79 -25.53 -1.09 30.61
CA GLN A 79 -25.31 0.24 31.20
C GLN A 79 -24.25 0.22 32.29
N LYS A 80 -24.31 -0.77 33.20
CA LYS A 80 -23.33 -0.93 34.26
C LYS A 80 -21.94 -1.28 33.72
N LEU A 81 -21.87 -2.13 32.68
CA LEU A 81 -20.61 -2.47 32.01
C LEU A 81 -19.94 -1.26 31.37
N ILE A 82 -20.72 -0.34 30.82
CA ILE A 82 -20.20 0.87 30.18
C ILE A 82 -19.81 1.91 31.24
N THR A 83 -20.71 2.20 32.19
CA THR A 83 -20.57 3.34 33.12
C THR A 83 -19.72 3.07 34.35
N THR A 84 -19.68 1.84 34.87
CA THR A 84 -19.07 1.55 36.20
C THR A 84 -17.86 0.62 36.16
N SER A 85 -17.44 0.18 34.97
CA SER A 85 -16.33 -0.75 34.84
C SER A 85 -14.97 -0.06 34.80
N SER A 86 -13.92 -0.85 34.98
CA SER A 86 -12.53 -0.45 34.70
C SER A 86 -12.15 -0.62 33.23
N PHE A 87 -13.14 -0.79 32.34
CA PHE A 87 -12.89 -0.93 30.90
C PHE A 87 -12.30 0.36 30.35
N LEU A 88 -11.25 0.22 29.55
CA LEU A 88 -10.52 1.33 28.96
C LEU A 88 -11.14 1.72 27.62
N LEU A 89 -11.42 3.00 27.44
CA LEU A 89 -12.16 3.54 26.31
C LEU A 89 -11.20 4.04 25.22
N LYS A 90 -11.62 3.87 23.96
CA LYS A 90 -10.99 4.49 22.80
C LYS A 90 -11.96 5.54 22.27
N ILE A 91 -11.56 6.80 22.31
CA ILE A 91 -12.38 7.90 21.84
C ILE A 91 -11.95 8.24 20.43
N TYR A 92 -12.90 8.17 19.52
CA TYR A 92 -12.74 8.52 18.12
C TYR A 92 -13.82 9.54 17.77
N ILE A 93 -13.41 10.76 17.46
CA ILE A 93 -14.33 11.83 17.03
C ILE A 93 -14.00 12.14 15.58
N ASP A 94 -14.96 11.88 14.71
CA ASP A 94 -14.89 12.13 13.27
C ASP A 94 -15.92 13.18 12.83
N ASN A 95 -15.80 13.58 11.56
CA ASN A 95 -16.68 14.55 10.92
C ASN A 95 -18.16 14.15 10.91
N GLU A 96 -18.47 12.86 10.93
CA GLU A 96 -19.84 12.36 10.86
C GLU A 96 -20.52 12.27 12.22
N SER A 97 -19.75 12.35 13.31
CA SER A 97 -20.31 12.32 14.65
C SER A 97 -21.23 13.52 14.89
N HIS A 98 -22.54 13.26 15.03
CA HIS A 98 -23.54 14.26 15.44
C HIS A 98 -23.36 14.73 16.90
N LEU A 99 -22.36 14.21 17.60
CA LEU A 99 -22.05 14.58 18.97
C LEU A 99 -21.39 15.96 18.96
N LYS A 100 -22.02 16.93 19.62
CA LYS A 100 -21.34 18.19 19.93
C LYS A 100 -20.19 17.86 20.88
N ILE A 101 -18.99 18.32 20.59
CA ILE A 101 -17.82 18.10 21.43
C ILE A 101 -18.02 18.61 22.86
N GLU A 102 -18.81 19.67 23.01
CA GLU A 102 -19.27 20.13 24.32
C GLU A 102 -19.99 19.03 25.13
N ASP A 103 -20.81 18.22 24.47
CA ASP A 103 -21.55 17.12 25.11
C ASP A 103 -20.62 15.93 25.40
N CYS A 104 -19.65 15.64 24.52
CA CYS A 104 -18.57 14.68 24.82
C CYS A 104 -17.75 15.11 26.04
N CYS A 105 -17.31 16.36 26.06
CA CYS A 105 -16.54 16.96 27.14
C CYS A 105 -17.30 16.95 28.48
N LYS A 106 -18.62 17.21 28.45
CA LYS A 106 -19.45 17.29 29.66
C LYS A 106 -19.95 15.94 30.15
N ASN A 107 -20.13 14.93 29.29
CA ASN A 107 -20.80 13.68 29.67
C ASN A 107 -19.94 12.42 29.54
N LEU A 108 -18.99 12.37 28.59
CA LEU A 108 -18.20 11.17 28.28
C LEU A 108 -16.82 11.19 28.95
N LEU A 109 -16.20 12.38 29.07
CA LEU A 109 -14.88 12.55 29.71
C LEU A 109 -14.88 12.44 31.26
N ILE A 110 -16.01 12.19 31.91
CA ILE A 110 -16.11 12.30 33.38
C ILE A 110 -15.48 11.13 34.16
N PRO A 111 -14.93 10.10 33.48
CA PRO A 111 -13.74 9.45 34.00
C PRO A 111 -12.60 9.51 32.97
N ASN A 112 -11.92 10.66 32.88
CA ASN A 112 -10.66 10.84 32.12
C ASN A 112 -9.62 9.73 32.39
N ASN A 113 -9.70 9.10 33.57
CA ASN A 113 -8.82 8.00 33.97
C ASN A 113 -9.08 6.67 33.23
N ARG A 114 -10.11 6.56 32.39
CA ARG A 114 -10.42 5.34 31.63
C ARG A 114 -10.04 5.45 30.16
N ILE A 115 -9.61 6.61 29.69
CA ILE A 115 -9.33 6.84 28.26
C ILE A 115 -7.95 6.28 27.94
N LEU A 116 -7.88 5.37 26.97
CA LEU A 116 -6.65 4.75 26.47
C LEU A 116 -6.10 5.46 25.24
N SER A 117 -6.99 5.85 24.32
CA SER A 117 -6.63 6.58 23.11
C SER A 117 -7.66 7.66 22.81
N PHE A 118 -7.19 8.78 22.26
CA PHE A 118 -8.03 9.94 21.96
C PHE A 118 -7.69 10.50 20.58
N HIS A 119 -8.62 10.35 19.63
CA HIS A 119 -8.41 10.70 18.23
C HIS A 119 -9.39 11.79 17.81
N LEU A 120 -8.86 12.92 17.34
CA LEU A 120 -9.60 14.04 16.78
C LEU A 120 -9.22 14.18 15.31
N HIS A 121 -10.09 13.72 14.42
CA HIS A 121 -9.84 13.68 12.97
C HIS A 121 -10.21 14.97 12.26
N ASP A 122 -11.00 15.82 12.91
CA ASP A 122 -11.36 17.10 12.36
C ASP A 122 -10.69 18.24 13.14
N PRO A 123 -10.12 19.24 12.46
CA PRO A 123 -9.42 20.28 13.19
C PRO A 123 -10.34 21.32 13.84
N VAL A 124 -11.57 21.52 13.34
CA VAL A 124 -12.58 22.35 14.04
C VAL A 124 -12.97 21.66 15.33
N GLN A 125 -13.04 20.34 15.30
CA GLN A 125 -13.25 19.52 16.49
C GLN A 125 -12.08 19.62 17.48
N ALA A 126 -10.84 19.54 17.02
CA ALA A 126 -9.67 19.72 17.87
C ALA A 126 -9.69 21.11 18.55
N GLU A 127 -9.98 22.16 17.78
CA GLU A 127 -10.12 23.52 18.32
C GLU A 127 -11.24 23.59 19.38
N SER A 128 -12.42 23.06 19.07
CA SER A 128 -13.55 23.02 19.99
C SER A 128 -13.24 22.25 21.27
N PHE A 129 -12.49 21.15 21.17
CA PHE A 129 -12.02 20.40 22.32
C PHE A 129 -11.13 21.26 23.20
N PHE A 130 -10.09 21.89 22.66
CA PHE A 130 -9.17 22.69 23.47
C PHE A 130 -9.78 24.00 24.03
N GLN A 131 -10.85 24.51 23.41
CA GLN A 131 -11.63 25.62 23.99
C GLN A 131 -12.44 25.20 25.22
N ASN A 132 -12.86 23.93 25.30
CA ASN A 132 -13.77 23.43 26.34
C ASN A 132 -13.09 22.51 27.37
N CYS A 133 -11.97 21.90 27.00
CA CYS A 133 -11.28 20.82 27.70
C CYS A 133 -9.76 20.96 27.48
N THR A 134 -8.96 20.29 28.30
CA THR A 134 -7.50 20.20 28.12
C THR A 134 -7.00 18.85 28.60
N PHE A 135 -5.89 18.37 28.04
CA PHE A 135 -5.23 17.20 28.58
C PHE A 135 -4.49 17.58 29.86
N ASP A 136 -4.77 16.83 30.93
CA ASP A 136 -4.12 17.02 32.21
C ASP A 136 -3.73 15.67 32.83
N SER A 137 -3.13 15.72 34.03
CA SER A 137 -2.72 14.52 34.77
C SER A 137 -3.87 13.57 35.15
N THR A 138 -5.14 13.94 34.97
CA THR A 138 -6.29 13.05 35.26
C THR A 138 -6.44 11.94 34.21
N PHE A 139 -5.87 12.12 33.02
CA PHE A 139 -5.78 11.13 31.95
C PHE A 139 -4.71 10.07 32.24
N THR A 140 -4.87 9.36 33.36
CA THR A 140 -3.88 8.43 33.91
C THR A 140 -3.64 7.18 33.06
N HIS A 141 -4.48 6.87 32.09
CA HIS A 141 -4.34 5.68 31.23
C HIS A 141 -4.15 6.03 29.75
N LEU A 142 -4.11 7.33 29.41
CA LEU A 142 -4.02 7.79 28.04
C LEU A 142 -2.62 7.50 27.48
N LYS A 143 -2.59 6.63 26.47
CA LYS A 143 -1.36 6.17 25.81
C LYS A 143 -1.18 6.68 24.39
N SER A 144 -2.27 7.01 23.70
CA SER A 144 -2.23 7.42 22.29
C SER A 144 -3.09 8.64 22.04
N ILE A 145 -2.54 9.61 21.32
CA ILE A 145 -3.25 10.81 20.89
C ILE A 145 -3.04 11.01 19.39
N LEU A 146 -4.12 11.30 18.67
CA LEU A 146 -4.11 11.73 17.28
C LEU A 146 -4.85 13.06 17.17
N LEU A 147 -4.20 14.08 16.61
CA LEU A 147 -4.74 15.43 16.48
C LEU A 147 -4.60 15.93 15.04
N HIS A 148 -5.72 16.28 14.44
CA HIS A 148 -5.77 17.09 13.22
C HIS A 148 -5.89 18.56 13.63
N VAL A 149 -4.98 19.43 13.16
CA VAL A 149 -4.75 20.80 13.65
C VAL A 149 -4.77 21.79 12.47
N ILE A 150 -5.51 22.91 12.60
CA ILE A 150 -5.67 23.94 11.53
C ILE A 150 -4.85 25.22 11.77
N ASP A 151 -4.56 25.60 13.02
CA ASP A 151 -4.02 26.94 13.35
C ASP A 151 -2.69 26.88 14.11
N ASP A 152 -1.70 27.57 13.56
CA ASP A 152 -0.29 27.51 13.92
C ASP A 152 0.02 28.12 15.29
N TYR A 153 -0.65 29.20 15.72
CA TYR A 153 -0.23 29.86 16.96
C TYR A 153 -1.00 29.42 18.20
N PHE A 154 -2.33 29.27 18.08
CA PHE A 154 -3.17 28.99 19.23
C PHE A 154 -3.03 27.54 19.71
N GLN A 155 -2.81 26.58 18.80
CA GLN A 155 -2.80 25.16 19.13
C GLN A 155 -1.43 24.68 19.63
N ALA A 156 -0.29 25.22 19.17
CA ALA A 156 1.03 24.84 19.70
C ALA A 156 1.16 25.11 21.21
N GLN A 157 0.62 26.24 21.70
CA GLN A 157 0.64 26.51 23.15
C GLN A 157 -0.22 25.51 23.92
N GLN A 158 -1.33 25.05 23.33
CA GLN A 158 -2.21 24.06 23.93
C GLN A 158 -1.54 22.68 23.98
N LEU A 159 -0.73 22.31 22.99
CA LEU A 159 0.03 21.06 23.00
C LEU A 159 1.00 20.93 24.20
N LYS A 160 1.39 22.04 24.85
CA LYS A 160 2.20 21.97 26.09
C LYS A 160 1.52 21.21 27.22
N CYS A 161 0.19 21.10 27.21
CA CYS A 161 -0.57 20.33 28.19
C CYS A 161 -0.24 18.83 28.15
N LEU A 162 0.25 18.32 27.00
CA LEU A 162 0.65 16.92 26.83
C LEU A 162 1.78 16.49 27.77
N ASN A 163 2.64 17.42 28.20
CA ASN A 163 3.71 17.14 29.17
C ASN A 163 3.20 16.69 30.54
N SER A 164 1.92 16.92 30.84
CA SER A 164 1.30 16.46 32.08
C SER A 164 0.82 15.01 32.04
N LEU A 165 0.86 14.37 30.86
CA LEU A 165 0.35 13.01 30.64
C LEU A 165 1.39 11.96 31.09
N PRO A 166 1.08 11.14 32.11
CA PRO A 166 2.07 10.27 32.74
C PRO A 166 2.45 9.05 31.89
N HIS A 167 1.66 8.69 30.87
CA HIS A 167 1.82 7.43 30.13
C HIS A 167 1.60 7.58 28.63
N LEU A 168 1.77 8.78 28.07
CA LEU A 168 1.66 8.99 26.63
C LEU A 168 2.81 8.29 25.90
N LEU A 169 2.50 7.25 25.12
CA LEU A 169 3.46 6.44 24.36
C LEU A 169 3.46 6.79 22.86
N SER A 170 2.33 7.26 22.33
CA SER A 170 2.13 7.54 20.90
C SER A 170 1.48 8.89 20.68
N LEU A 171 2.05 9.69 19.79
CA LEU A 171 1.52 11.00 19.40
C LEU A 171 1.56 11.14 17.87
N THR A 172 0.40 11.41 17.29
CA THR A 172 0.26 11.75 15.87
C THR A 172 -0.34 13.14 15.75
N ILE A 173 0.33 14.03 15.02
CA ILE A 173 -0.14 15.38 14.73
C ILE A 173 -0.22 15.52 13.21
N VAL A 174 -1.35 15.99 12.71
CA VAL A 174 -1.61 16.26 11.31
C VAL A 174 -1.94 17.73 11.17
N LEU A 175 -1.11 18.49 10.46
CA LEU A 175 -1.26 19.92 10.24
C LEU A 175 -1.96 20.18 8.89
N TYR A 176 -2.91 21.11 8.87
CA TYR A 176 -3.59 21.58 7.66
C TYR A 176 -3.26 23.05 7.42
N GLY A 177 -2.48 23.34 6.37
CA GLY A 177 -2.04 24.71 6.09
C GLY A 177 -2.54 25.23 4.74
N ASP A 178 -3.49 26.17 4.76
CA ASP A 178 -3.73 27.14 3.67
C ASP A 178 -3.27 28.57 4.10
N GLN A 179 -2.71 28.75 5.32
CA GLN A 179 -2.39 30.07 5.91
C GLN A 179 -1.00 30.19 6.57
N CYS A 180 -0.11 29.19 6.46
CA CYS A 180 1.27 29.22 7.00
C CYS A 180 2.22 30.12 6.16
N TYR A 181 1.75 31.31 5.75
CA TYR A 181 2.41 32.17 4.77
C TYR A 181 3.34 33.23 5.37
N ASN A 182 3.64 33.20 6.67
CA ASN A 182 4.65 34.10 7.19
C ASN A 182 6.01 33.42 7.09
N GLU A 183 6.89 34.04 6.29
CA GLU A 183 8.27 33.63 5.98
C GLU A 183 9.19 33.44 7.21
N ASP A 184 8.68 33.65 8.44
CA ASP A 184 9.40 33.62 9.72
C ASP A 184 8.98 32.44 10.65
N ASP A 185 8.08 31.56 10.22
CA ASP A 185 7.39 30.67 11.16
C ASP A 185 8.19 29.39 11.54
N MET A 186 8.95 29.50 12.64
CA MET A 186 9.53 28.40 13.44
C MET A 186 8.49 27.42 14.02
N PHE A 187 7.30 27.28 13.43
CA PHE A 187 6.17 26.56 14.04
C PHE A 187 6.44 25.06 14.22
N ILE A 188 6.99 24.40 13.19
CA ILE A 188 7.37 22.98 13.27
C ILE A 188 8.43 22.76 14.36
N ASP A 189 9.36 23.71 14.53
CA ASP A 189 10.37 23.66 15.60
C ASP A 189 9.71 23.62 16.98
N HIS A 190 8.69 24.46 17.23
CA HIS A 190 7.95 24.47 18.49
C HIS A 190 7.21 23.15 18.76
N ILE A 191 6.66 22.52 17.73
CA ILE A 191 6.03 21.20 17.87
C ILE A 191 7.08 20.16 18.27
N TYR A 192 8.24 20.14 17.62
CA TYR A 192 9.31 19.23 17.99
C TYR A 192 9.87 19.49 19.39
N GLU A 193 9.99 20.75 19.82
CA GLU A 193 10.34 21.09 21.20
C GLU A 193 9.39 20.41 22.20
N ILE A 194 8.08 20.46 21.92
CA ILE A 194 7.07 19.78 22.76
C ILE A 194 7.28 18.27 22.69
N ILE A 195 7.34 17.69 21.49
CA ILE A 195 7.51 16.25 21.27
C ILE A 195 8.73 15.72 22.04
N PHE A 196 9.87 16.41 21.95
CA PHE A 196 11.11 15.96 22.58
C PHE A 196 11.13 16.14 24.10
N THR A 197 10.24 16.96 24.66
CA THR A 197 10.06 17.08 26.13
C THR A 197 9.16 15.99 26.73
N LEU A 198 8.47 15.19 25.92
CA LEU A 198 7.58 14.14 26.40
C LEU A 198 8.39 12.93 26.91
N PRO A 199 8.28 12.56 28.21
CA PRO A 199 9.23 11.66 28.86
C PRO A 199 9.10 10.17 28.50
N TYR A 200 7.92 9.74 28.04
CA TYR A 200 7.61 8.34 27.75
C TYR A 200 7.22 8.08 26.29
N LEU A 201 7.34 9.10 25.44
CA LEU A 201 6.88 9.00 24.05
C LEU A 201 7.79 8.03 23.27
N GLU A 202 7.22 6.93 22.78
CA GLU A 202 7.94 5.91 22.01
C GLU A 202 7.74 6.09 20.49
N TYR A 203 6.54 6.53 20.08
CA TYR A 203 6.16 6.77 18.70
C TYR A 203 5.72 8.23 18.49
N SER A 204 6.27 8.87 17.47
CA SER A 204 5.88 10.21 17.05
C SER A 204 5.65 10.26 15.54
N SER A 205 4.53 10.84 15.12
CA SER A 205 4.21 11.09 13.72
C SER A 205 3.79 12.54 13.54
N LEU A 206 4.41 13.23 12.59
CA LEU A 206 4.05 14.58 12.21
C LEU A 206 3.81 14.62 10.70
N SER A 207 2.59 14.93 10.29
CA SER A 207 2.18 15.06 8.89
C SER A 207 1.76 16.50 8.58
N VAL A 208 2.06 16.99 7.38
CA VAL A 208 1.63 18.33 6.91
C VAL A 208 0.91 18.19 5.57
N ILE A 209 -0.39 18.49 5.54
CA ILE A 209 -1.27 18.33 4.39
C ILE A 209 -1.49 19.71 3.72
N LYS A 210 -0.91 19.92 2.53
CA LYS A 210 -0.96 21.10 1.58
C LYS A 210 0.28 22.05 1.54
N TYR A 211 0.30 22.98 0.55
CA TYR A 211 1.24 23.18 -0.60
C TYR A 211 2.66 23.80 -0.45
N ASN A 212 3.49 23.45 -1.45
CA ASN A 212 4.57 24.14 -2.21
C ASN A 212 5.86 24.68 -1.58
N ASP A 213 5.93 24.95 -0.29
CA ASP A 213 7.15 25.55 0.28
C ASP A 213 7.88 24.62 1.25
N GLN A 214 9.20 24.71 1.20
CA GLN A 214 10.15 23.96 2.01
C GLN A 214 9.97 24.33 3.48
N TYR A 215 9.14 23.58 4.22
CA TYR A 215 9.03 23.74 5.67
C TYR A 215 10.27 23.16 6.34
N LEU A 216 11.27 24.00 6.55
CA LEU A 216 12.53 23.61 7.15
C LEU A 216 12.50 23.88 8.64
N PRO A 217 12.45 22.85 9.50
CA PRO A 217 12.68 23.08 10.90
C PRO A 217 14.11 23.57 11.09
N THR A 218 14.23 24.80 11.59
CA THR A 218 15.46 25.50 11.89
C THR A 218 15.72 25.41 13.39
N PHE A 219 16.17 24.24 13.84
CA PHE A 219 16.33 23.98 15.26
C PHE A 219 17.31 24.95 15.94
N VAL A 220 16.84 25.60 17.02
CA VAL A 220 17.61 26.60 17.78
C VAL A 220 18.23 26.04 19.07
N ASP A 221 17.84 24.84 19.58
CA ASP A 221 18.41 24.34 20.84
C ASP A 221 18.77 22.84 20.88
N LYS A 222 20.06 22.54 20.71
CA LYS A 222 20.66 21.19 20.82
C LYS A 222 20.62 20.59 22.23
N THR A 223 20.12 21.30 23.24
CA THR A 223 20.15 20.84 24.64
C THR A 223 18.97 19.94 25.01
N ILE A 224 17.89 19.95 24.25
CA ILE A 224 16.74 19.07 24.47
C ILE A 224 17.05 17.72 23.83
N GLN A 225 16.91 16.61 24.54
CA GLN A 225 17.08 15.27 23.97
C GLN A 225 15.97 14.37 24.47
N SER A 226 15.27 13.70 23.55
CA SER A 226 14.33 12.67 23.90
C SER A 226 15.02 11.32 23.95
N ASN A 227 14.96 10.66 25.10
CA ASN A 227 15.54 9.34 25.29
C ASN A 227 14.53 8.20 25.06
N SER A 228 13.25 8.51 24.82
CA SER A 228 12.19 7.50 24.73
C SER A 228 11.77 7.17 23.30
N ILE A 229 11.93 8.10 22.36
CA ILE A 229 11.42 7.92 20.99
C ILE A 229 12.21 6.82 20.28
N THR A 230 11.50 5.76 19.89
CA THR A 230 12.02 4.61 19.15
C THR A 230 11.53 4.57 17.70
N SER A 231 10.42 5.24 17.39
CA SER A 231 9.86 5.32 16.04
C SER A 231 9.45 6.75 15.72
N LEU A 232 9.95 7.26 14.60
CA LEU A 232 9.68 8.61 14.13
C LEU A 232 9.18 8.58 12.68
N HIS A 233 8.07 9.25 12.44
CA HIS A 233 7.45 9.41 11.13
C HIS A 233 7.33 10.91 10.80
N MET A 234 8.04 11.32 9.75
CA MET A 234 8.11 12.69 9.25
C MET A 234 7.45 12.74 7.87
N ASP A 235 6.20 13.19 7.83
CA ASP A 235 5.37 13.20 6.62
C ASP A 235 5.14 14.62 6.12
N TYR A 236 6.25 15.22 5.71
CA TYR A 236 6.34 16.57 5.14
C TYR A 236 7.69 16.72 4.42
N ASP A 237 7.86 17.84 3.72
CA ASP A 237 9.11 18.19 3.03
C ASP A 237 10.21 18.55 4.04
N CYS A 238 11.28 17.75 4.10
CA CYS A 238 12.40 17.96 5.02
C CYS A 238 13.73 18.03 4.27
N ASP A 239 14.59 18.99 4.59
CA ASP A 239 15.97 18.94 4.10
C ASP A 239 16.86 18.04 4.97
N ILE A 240 17.98 17.60 4.40
CA ILE A 240 18.91 16.73 5.12
C ILE A 240 19.53 17.35 6.38
N ASN A 241 19.80 18.67 6.45
CA ASN A 241 20.25 19.33 7.69
C ASN A 241 19.17 19.30 8.78
N SER A 242 17.94 19.60 8.41
CA SER A 242 16.77 19.53 9.28
C SER A 242 16.57 18.11 9.83
N LEU A 243 16.67 17.09 8.97
CA LEU A 243 16.63 15.69 9.38
C LEU A 243 17.76 15.37 10.38
N LEU A 244 19.00 15.75 10.06
CA LEU A 244 20.16 15.52 10.93
C LEU A 244 19.97 16.15 12.31
N SER A 245 19.37 17.34 12.35
CA SER A 245 19.04 18.01 13.59
C SER A 245 18.01 17.22 14.40
N VAL A 246 16.89 16.81 13.81
CA VAL A 246 15.88 15.94 14.46
C VAL A 246 16.51 14.66 15.02
N LEU A 247 17.36 14.01 14.24
CA LEU A 247 18.04 12.77 14.65
C LEU A 247 18.99 12.97 15.82
N SER A 248 19.61 14.15 15.94
CA SER A 248 20.47 14.48 17.10
C SER A 248 19.71 14.53 18.43
N HIS A 249 18.39 14.71 18.39
CA HIS A 249 17.49 14.72 19.56
C HIS A 249 16.90 13.34 19.87
N THR A 250 17.11 12.33 19.02
CA THR A 250 16.48 10.99 19.14
C THR A 250 17.51 9.84 19.08
N PRO A 251 18.45 9.76 20.04
CA PRO A 251 19.54 8.77 20.02
C PRO A 251 19.07 7.30 20.14
N GLN A 252 17.87 7.04 20.69
CA GLN A 252 17.31 5.69 20.84
C GLN A 252 16.44 5.26 19.65
N LEU A 253 16.47 6.00 18.54
CA LEU A 253 15.63 5.72 17.38
C LEU A 253 15.94 4.36 16.76
N HIS A 254 14.90 3.57 16.53
CA HIS A 254 14.96 2.26 15.87
C HIS A 254 14.35 2.29 14.47
N ARG A 255 13.36 3.16 14.23
CA ARG A 255 12.65 3.29 12.97
C ARG A 255 12.53 4.76 12.57
N LEU A 256 12.96 5.07 11.36
CA LEU A 256 12.77 6.36 10.73
C LEU A 256 11.98 6.19 9.44
N TYR A 257 10.91 6.97 9.33
CA TYR A 257 10.17 7.19 8.09
C TYR A 257 10.23 8.67 7.74
N CYS A 258 10.61 8.97 6.52
CA CYS A 258 10.60 10.31 5.94
C CYS A 258 9.90 10.25 4.58
N THR A 259 8.86 11.05 4.36
CA THR A 259 8.17 11.08 3.07
C THR A 259 9.07 11.70 2.01
N ARG A 260 9.51 12.95 2.22
CA ARG A 260 10.29 13.69 1.22
C ARG A 260 11.55 14.30 1.84
N LEU A 261 12.72 13.91 1.32
CA LEU A 261 14.03 14.36 1.76
C LEU A 261 14.76 15.08 0.62
N PHE A 262 15.14 16.34 0.79
CA PHE A 262 15.80 17.11 -0.27
C PHE A 262 17.11 17.78 0.18
N GLN A 263 17.86 18.25 -0.83
CA GLN A 263 19.07 19.02 -0.66
C GLN A 263 18.74 20.51 -0.45
N PRO A 264 19.23 21.17 0.63
CA PRO A 264 19.06 22.61 0.79
C PRO A 264 19.80 23.38 -0.32
N LYS A 265 19.26 24.54 -0.73
CA LYS A 265 19.84 25.41 -1.78
C LYS A 265 21.21 25.95 -1.41
N GLU A 266 21.42 26.25 -0.12
CA GLU A 266 22.69 26.69 0.43
C GLU A 266 23.39 25.48 1.06
N ASP A 267 24.38 24.96 0.35
CA ASP A 267 25.09 23.71 0.70
C ASP A 267 26.19 24.03 1.74
N ASP A 268 25.79 24.17 3.01
CA ASP A 268 26.77 24.13 4.09
C ASP A 268 27.21 22.68 4.29
N ASP A 269 28.47 22.39 3.97
CA ASP A 269 29.15 21.09 4.17
C ASP A 269 29.47 20.91 5.68
N ASN A 270 28.45 21.09 6.52
CA ASN A 270 28.56 20.92 7.96
C ASN A 270 28.72 19.42 8.28
N ASP A 271 29.83 19.09 8.93
CA ASP A 271 30.17 17.73 9.35
C ASP A 271 29.30 17.36 10.57
N PHE A 272 28.08 16.87 10.33
CA PHE A 272 27.19 16.37 11.38
C PHE A 272 27.51 14.91 11.67
N SER A 273 27.91 14.62 12.91
CA SER A 273 28.01 13.24 13.40
C SER A 273 26.72 12.84 14.10
N ILE A 274 26.06 11.80 13.60
CA ILE A 274 24.80 11.29 14.15
C ILE A 274 25.07 10.16 15.14
N LYS A 275 24.31 10.11 16.24
CA LYS A 275 24.37 9.03 17.24
C LYS A 275 23.06 8.24 17.33
N CYS A 276 22.60 7.69 16.21
CA CYS A 276 21.40 6.83 16.16
C CYS A 276 21.80 5.36 16.08
N SER A 277 22.59 4.84 17.02
CA SER A 277 23.20 3.49 16.97
C SER A 277 22.20 2.32 16.98
N ASN A 278 20.93 2.60 17.22
CA ASN A 278 19.87 1.59 17.28
C ASN A 278 18.98 1.55 16.04
N LEU A 279 19.24 2.41 15.04
CA LEU A 279 18.39 2.58 13.85
C LEU A 279 18.48 1.34 12.94
N LYS A 280 17.40 0.54 12.93
CA LYS A 280 17.33 -0.72 12.15
C LYS A 280 16.48 -0.59 10.90
N TYR A 281 15.57 0.38 10.86
CA TYR A 281 14.64 0.60 9.76
C TYR A 281 14.74 2.04 9.28
N LEU A 282 15.03 2.21 7.99
CA LEU A 282 15.07 3.50 7.31
C LEU A 282 14.19 3.43 6.06
N ARG A 283 13.17 4.30 6.00
CA ARG A 283 12.35 4.52 4.80
C ARG A 283 12.37 5.99 4.42
N ILE A 284 12.70 6.26 3.17
CA ILE A 284 12.64 7.57 2.54
C ILE A 284 11.84 7.40 1.23
N GLU A 285 10.69 8.05 1.07
CA GLU A 285 9.83 7.80 -0.09
C GLU A 285 10.21 8.59 -1.34
N GLU A 286 10.74 9.79 -1.16
CA GLU A 286 11.30 10.63 -2.20
C GLU A 286 12.58 11.26 -1.67
N CYS A 287 13.68 11.08 -2.39
CA CYS A 287 15.00 11.54 -1.96
C CYS A 287 15.69 12.31 -3.10
N SER A 288 15.84 13.63 -2.97
CA SER A 288 16.57 14.46 -3.94
C SER A 288 17.90 14.99 -3.38
N VAL A 289 18.44 14.31 -2.36
CA VAL A 289 19.77 14.63 -1.79
C VAL A 289 20.86 14.08 -2.68
N LYS A 290 21.87 14.88 -3.05
CA LYS A 290 23.04 14.41 -3.82
C LYS A 290 23.66 13.15 -3.21
N PHE A 291 24.01 12.18 -4.05
CA PHE A 291 24.41 10.84 -3.61
C PHE A 291 25.62 10.85 -2.67
N ASP A 292 26.64 11.67 -2.93
CA ASP A 292 27.82 11.77 -2.05
C ASP A 292 27.45 12.22 -0.64
N ARG A 293 26.51 13.16 -0.52
CA ARG A 293 26.01 13.66 0.77
C ARG A 293 25.13 12.62 1.45
N PHE A 294 24.27 11.97 0.68
CA PHE A 294 23.47 10.84 1.15
C PHE A 294 24.36 9.69 1.66
N GLN A 295 25.46 9.37 0.97
CA GLN A 295 26.42 8.36 1.41
C GLN A 295 27.12 8.76 2.71
N LYS A 296 27.50 10.04 2.88
CA LYS A 296 28.04 10.52 4.17
C LYS A 296 27.05 10.28 5.31
N PHE A 297 25.76 10.59 5.08
CA PHE A 297 24.69 10.32 6.04
C PHE A 297 24.58 8.82 6.39
N ILE A 298 24.53 7.94 5.38
CA ILE A 298 24.43 6.49 5.60
C ILE A 298 25.65 5.92 6.31
N LYS A 299 26.86 6.44 6.06
CA LYS A 299 28.08 5.96 6.71
C LYS A 299 27.99 6.00 8.25
N ASP A 300 27.26 6.97 8.80
CA ASP A 300 27.13 7.16 10.25
C ASP A 300 26.14 6.18 10.90
N ILE A 301 25.14 5.71 10.15
CA ILE A 301 24.03 4.91 10.68
C ILE A 301 23.91 3.51 10.07
N GLY A 302 24.58 3.27 8.94
CA GLY A 302 24.31 2.15 8.05
C GLY A 302 24.64 0.78 8.65
N SER A 303 25.63 0.71 9.54
CA SER A 303 26.15 -0.55 10.06
C SER A 303 25.13 -1.41 10.82
N GLN A 304 24.03 -0.81 11.29
CA GLN A 304 22.93 -1.50 11.99
C GLN A 304 21.61 -1.57 11.21
N ILE A 305 21.54 -0.95 10.02
CA ILE A 305 20.33 -0.94 9.20
C ILE A 305 20.06 -2.35 8.69
N LYS A 306 18.86 -2.86 8.97
CA LYS A 306 18.35 -4.15 8.51
C LYS A 306 17.36 -4.01 7.38
N ILE A 307 16.54 -2.95 7.41
CA ILE A 307 15.54 -2.66 6.40
C ILE A 307 15.81 -1.27 5.84
N PHE A 308 16.07 -1.23 4.53
CA PHE A 308 16.42 -0.02 3.81
C PHE A 308 15.46 0.17 2.63
N TRP A 309 14.67 1.24 2.68
CA TRP A 309 13.70 1.59 1.65
C TRP A 309 13.98 3.01 1.17
N ILE A 310 14.31 3.14 -0.11
CA ILE A 310 14.41 4.44 -0.79
C ILE A 310 13.61 4.38 -2.08
N GLN A 311 12.69 5.32 -2.24
CA GLN A 311 11.93 5.52 -3.46
C GLN A 311 12.19 6.95 -3.99
N GLY A 312 11.92 7.18 -5.28
CA GLY A 312 11.85 8.52 -5.86
C GLY A 312 13.15 9.32 -5.77
N TYR A 313 14.25 8.79 -6.31
CA TYR A 313 15.49 9.56 -6.44
C TYR A 313 15.48 10.40 -7.73
N LEU A 314 15.27 11.71 -7.60
CA LEU A 314 15.23 12.70 -8.68
C LEU A 314 16.14 13.89 -8.37
N PRO A 315 17.47 13.77 -8.37
CA PRO A 315 18.30 14.96 -8.50
C PRO A 315 18.13 15.48 -9.92
N ASP A 316 18.13 16.81 -10.04
CA ASP A 316 17.93 17.51 -11.30
C ASP A 316 18.93 17.14 -12.42
N ASP A 317 19.96 16.31 -12.20
CA ASP A 317 20.94 15.90 -13.22
C ASP A 317 21.72 14.57 -12.96
N ASP A 318 21.57 13.90 -11.81
CA ASP A 318 22.45 12.77 -11.40
C ASP A 318 21.68 11.43 -11.26
N ASP A 319 21.51 10.70 -12.36
CA ASP A 319 21.03 9.30 -12.32
C ASP A 319 21.94 8.47 -11.39
N ILE A 320 21.42 7.89 -10.29
CA ILE A 320 22.24 6.97 -9.49
C ILE A 320 22.41 5.68 -10.28
N GLU A 321 23.66 5.32 -10.53
CA GLU A 321 23.97 4.05 -11.15
C GLU A 321 23.93 2.91 -10.12
N PRO A 322 23.50 1.69 -10.51
CA PRO A 322 23.48 0.53 -9.62
C PRO A 322 24.82 0.27 -8.91
N GLY A 323 25.96 0.53 -9.55
CA GLY A 323 27.29 0.38 -8.99
C GLY A 323 27.54 1.24 -7.76
N GLN A 324 26.95 2.44 -7.70
CA GLN A 324 27.02 3.31 -6.52
C GLN A 324 26.25 2.71 -5.35
N TRP A 325 25.04 2.18 -5.60
CA TRP A 325 24.27 1.43 -4.59
C TRP A 325 25.02 0.21 -4.09
N ARG A 326 25.63 -0.55 -5.00
CA ARG A 326 26.45 -1.71 -4.63
C ARG A 326 27.57 -1.32 -3.68
N ILE A 327 28.34 -0.28 -4.00
CA ILE A 327 29.45 0.18 -3.15
C ILE A 327 28.94 0.60 -1.77
N LEU A 328 27.82 1.34 -1.71
CA LEU A 328 27.19 1.74 -0.47
C LEU A 328 26.77 0.53 0.37
N ILE A 329 26.13 -0.45 -0.26
CA ILE A 329 25.63 -1.66 0.42
C ILE A 329 26.79 -2.49 0.98
N GLU A 330 27.78 -2.80 0.14
CA GLU A 330 28.93 -3.64 0.52
C GLU A 330 29.75 -2.99 1.65
N LYS A 331 29.85 -1.65 1.67
CA LYS A 331 30.70 -0.92 2.59
C LYS A 331 30.01 -0.51 3.88
N ASP A 332 28.81 0.04 3.77
CA ASP A 332 28.17 0.79 4.86
C ASP A 332 26.91 0.09 5.40
N LEU A 333 26.29 -0.86 4.67
CA LEU A 333 25.04 -1.56 5.07
C LEU A 333 25.25 -3.06 5.40
N SER A 334 26.22 -3.37 6.26
CA SER A 334 26.64 -4.75 6.55
C SER A 334 25.59 -5.68 7.19
N GLN A 335 24.50 -5.15 7.73
CA GLN A 335 23.42 -5.92 8.36
C GLN A 335 22.13 -5.95 7.55
N LEU A 336 22.18 -5.53 6.28
CA LEU A 336 21.01 -5.41 5.43
C LEU A 336 20.33 -6.77 5.21
N GLU A 337 19.08 -6.88 5.64
CA GLU A 337 18.23 -8.06 5.46
C GLU A 337 17.20 -7.83 4.35
N LYS A 338 16.68 -6.60 4.25
CA LYS A 338 15.65 -6.23 3.27
C LYS A 338 15.96 -4.89 2.62
N ILE A 339 15.74 -4.83 1.32
CA ILE A 339 15.99 -3.65 0.49
C ILE A 339 14.80 -3.36 -0.42
N LEU A 340 14.54 -2.07 -0.63
CA LEU A 340 13.72 -1.55 -1.70
C LEU A 340 14.38 -0.27 -2.21
N LEU A 341 14.81 -0.26 -3.48
CA LEU A 341 15.40 0.90 -4.15
C LEU A 341 14.60 1.21 -5.40
N ARG A 342 14.32 2.48 -5.65
CA ARG A 342 13.84 2.98 -6.94
C ARG A 342 14.65 4.20 -7.34
N SER A 343 15.20 4.20 -8.54
CA SER A 343 15.91 5.34 -9.11
C SER A 343 15.45 5.59 -10.54
N SER A 344 15.34 6.87 -10.92
CA SER A 344 15.22 7.24 -12.33
C SER A 344 16.52 6.96 -13.08
N VAL A 345 16.38 6.84 -14.38
CA VAL A 345 17.45 6.72 -15.38
C VAL A 345 17.04 7.57 -16.56
N SER A 346 17.94 8.42 -17.03
CA SER A 346 17.78 9.10 -18.30
C SER A 346 17.43 8.13 -19.44
N THR A 347 16.57 8.58 -20.36
CA THR A 347 16.17 7.83 -21.56
C THR A 347 17.29 7.63 -22.58
N ASP A 348 18.51 8.13 -22.32
CA ASP A 348 19.68 7.83 -23.14
C ASP A 348 20.01 6.32 -23.07
N VAL A 349 19.90 5.67 -24.22
CA VAL A 349 20.24 4.26 -24.48
C VAL A 349 21.58 3.88 -23.89
N SER A 350 22.60 4.74 -23.99
CA SER A 350 23.93 4.47 -23.48
C SER A 350 23.96 4.37 -21.95
N LYS A 351 23.15 5.20 -21.26
CA LYS A 351 22.98 5.16 -19.80
C LYS A 351 22.19 3.94 -19.37
N ILE A 352 21.09 3.62 -20.05
CA ILE A 352 20.31 2.40 -19.78
C ILE A 352 21.20 1.16 -19.95
N ASN A 353 22.06 1.11 -20.98
CA ASN A 353 23.00 0.02 -21.17
C ASN A 353 24.00 -0.10 -20.01
N SER A 354 24.56 1.02 -19.55
CA SER A 354 25.43 1.06 -18.36
C SER A 354 24.73 0.49 -17.12
N VAL A 355 23.48 0.88 -16.89
CA VAL A 355 22.66 0.38 -15.77
C VAL A 355 22.47 -1.13 -15.85
N ILE A 356 22.11 -1.67 -17.02
CA ILE A 356 21.93 -3.11 -17.21
C ILE A 356 23.23 -3.89 -16.99
N ASP A 357 24.34 -3.42 -17.55
CA ASP A 357 25.65 -4.04 -17.36
C ASP A 357 26.01 -4.16 -15.88
N GLN A 358 25.68 -3.13 -15.09
CA GLN A 358 25.93 -3.11 -13.65
C GLN A 358 24.95 -4.02 -12.87
N LEU A 359 23.67 -4.09 -13.27
CA LEU A 359 22.65 -4.97 -12.69
C LEU A 359 22.90 -6.47 -12.99
N ASN A 360 23.60 -6.76 -14.08
CA ASN A 360 24.04 -8.11 -14.45
C ASN A 360 25.28 -8.59 -13.68
N SER A 361 25.86 -7.76 -12.79
CA SER A 361 27.00 -8.20 -11.99
C SER A 361 26.62 -9.32 -11.01
N SER A 362 27.60 -10.18 -10.67
CA SER A 362 27.38 -11.31 -9.75
C SER A 362 26.82 -10.87 -8.40
N PHE A 363 27.17 -9.65 -7.96
CA PHE A 363 26.63 -9.07 -6.73
C PHE A 363 25.10 -9.18 -6.67
N TRP A 364 24.37 -8.68 -7.67
CA TRP A 364 22.91 -8.69 -7.63
C TRP A 364 22.31 -10.09 -7.78
N ILE A 365 22.91 -10.91 -8.66
CA ILE A 365 22.50 -12.29 -8.91
C ILE A 365 22.63 -13.13 -7.64
N ASP A 366 23.75 -13.02 -6.94
CA ASP A 366 24.08 -13.79 -5.75
C ASP A 366 23.15 -13.43 -4.56
N HIS A 367 22.68 -12.17 -4.50
CA HIS A 367 21.72 -11.71 -3.49
C HIS A 367 20.27 -12.16 -3.77
N GLN A 368 19.99 -12.67 -4.97
CA GLN A 368 18.66 -13.12 -5.39
C GLN A 368 17.56 -12.04 -5.26
N TRP A 369 17.94 -10.77 -5.38
CA TRP A 369 16.96 -9.68 -5.36
C TRP A 369 16.19 -9.61 -6.68
N ASN A 370 14.96 -9.13 -6.59
CA ASN A 370 14.13 -8.88 -7.76
C ASN A 370 14.52 -7.53 -8.35
N ILE A 371 14.81 -7.55 -9.64
CA ILE A 371 15.22 -6.36 -10.38
C ILE A 371 14.17 -6.11 -11.45
N ARG A 372 13.59 -4.93 -11.42
CA ARG A 372 12.66 -4.46 -12.44
C ARG A 372 13.27 -3.26 -13.16
N LEU A 373 13.21 -3.29 -14.48
CA LEU A 373 13.48 -2.13 -15.33
C LEU A 373 12.16 -1.63 -15.89
N ALA A 374 11.79 -0.39 -15.59
CA ALA A 374 10.64 0.28 -16.15
C ALA A 374 11.11 1.24 -17.25
N ILE A 375 10.56 1.08 -18.45
CA ILE A 375 10.88 1.91 -19.60
C ILE A 375 9.60 2.58 -20.08
N GLU A 376 9.63 3.90 -20.15
CA GLU A 376 8.58 4.76 -20.68
C GLU A 376 9.18 5.63 -21.80
N PRO A 377 8.35 6.25 -22.67
CA PRO A 377 8.86 7.07 -23.78
C PRO A 377 9.74 8.25 -23.36
N ASP A 378 9.51 8.79 -22.17
CA ASP A 378 10.07 10.02 -21.64
C ASP A 378 10.83 9.84 -20.32
N GLU A 379 10.51 8.79 -19.56
CA GLU A 379 11.22 8.41 -18.33
C GLU A 379 11.65 6.93 -18.35
N SER A 380 12.77 6.62 -17.73
CA SER A 380 13.11 5.23 -17.40
C SER A 380 13.47 5.15 -15.93
N SER A 381 13.25 4.00 -15.31
CA SER A 381 13.63 3.78 -13.93
C SER A 381 13.98 2.32 -13.68
N TYR A 382 14.78 2.05 -12.67
CA TYR A 382 14.98 0.70 -12.18
C TYR A 382 14.53 0.58 -10.73
N PHE A 383 14.15 -0.63 -10.37
CA PHE A 383 13.67 -1.00 -9.06
C PHE A 383 14.37 -2.26 -8.60
N ILE A 384 14.90 -2.25 -7.37
CA ILE A 384 15.59 -3.39 -6.77
C ILE A 384 14.91 -3.70 -5.44
N SER A 385 14.52 -4.95 -5.25
CA SER A 385 13.77 -5.33 -4.07
C SER A 385 14.10 -6.73 -3.59
N SER A 386 14.33 -6.86 -2.28
CA SER A 386 14.36 -8.18 -1.62
C SER A 386 12.95 -8.77 -1.45
N TYR A 387 11.91 -7.93 -1.55
CA TYR A 387 10.53 -8.39 -1.60
C TYR A 387 10.27 -8.95 -2.98
N ILE A 388 9.61 -10.10 -3.04
CA ILE A 388 8.94 -10.52 -4.27
C ILE A 388 7.88 -9.47 -4.52
N SER A 389 7.92 -8.80 -5.68
CA SER A 389 7.03 -7.69 -5.95
C SER A 389 5.57 -8.16 -5.88
N THR A 390 4.90 -7.81 -4.79
CA THR A 390 3.46 -8.04 -4.56
C THR A 390 2.62 -6.82 -4.90
N ARG A 391 3.13 -5.83 -5.66
CA ARG A 391 2.32 -4.65 -6.04
C ARG A 391 1.15 -5.00 -6.98
N PHE A 392 1.10 -6.24 -7.44
CA PHE A 392 -0.11 -6.92 -7.86
C PHE A 392 -0.27 -8.11 -6.92
N ASP A 393 -1.48 -8.37 -6.42
CA ASP A 393 -1.88 -9.50 -5.55
C ASP A 393 -1.67 -10.88 -6.22
N PHE A 394 -0.45 -11.13 -6.70
CA PHE A 394 0.04 -12.44 -7.10
C PHE A 394 0.38 -13.20 -5.83
N ASP A 395 -0.64 -13.82 -5.28
CA ASP A 395 -0.62 -15.17 -4.73
C ASP A 395 0.71 -15.55 -4.03
N GLN A 396 0.77 -15.29 -2.71
CA GLN A 396 1.84 -15.77 -1.82
C GLN A 396 2.14 -17.27 -1.99
N LYS A 397 1.24 -18.06 -2.61
CA LYS A 397 1.43 -19.49 -2.86
C LYS A 397 2.15 -19.83 -4.17
N ILE A 398 1.96 -19.11 -5.28
CA ILE A 398 2.64 -19.45 -6.55
C ILE A 398 4.12 -19.04 -6.50
N GLN A 399 4.45 -17.98 -5.78
CA GLN A 399 5.82 -17.48 -5.65
C GLN A 399 6.74 -18.33 -4.75
N THR A 400 6.17 -19.26 -3.95
CA THR A 400 6.98 -20.22 -3.17
C THR A 400 7.79 -21.22 -4.01
N MET A 401 7.61 -21.23 -5.34
CA MET A 401 8.29 -22.17 -6.23
C MET A 401 9.51 -21.59 -6.98
N SER A 402 9.72 -20.27 -6.98
CA SER A 402 10.88 -19.66 -7.66
C SER A 402 11.78 -18.95 -6.66
N ASN A 403 12.70 -19.70 -6.03
CA ASN A 403 13.79 -19.17 -5.19
C ASN A 403 14.93 -18.53 -6.02
N SER A 404 14.63 -17.97 -7.19
CA SER A 404 15.61 -17.36 -8.08
C SER A 404 15.33 -15.87 -8.23
N ALA A 405 16.39 -15.06 -8.33
CA ALA A 405 16.30 -13.67 -8.76
C ALA A 405 15.36 -13.57 -9.96
N SER A 406 14.32 -12.73 -9.86
CA SER A 406 13.47 -12.44 -11.01
C SER A 406 13.89 -11.12 -11.65
N TYR A 407 13.98 -11.15 -12.97
CA TYR A 407 14.28 -9.97 -13.79
C TYR A 407 13.03 -9.61 -14.55
N GLU A 408 12.48 -8.44 -14.25
CA GLU A 408 11.20 -7.98 -14.77
C GLU A 408 11.40 -6.75 -15.66
N LEU A 409 10.77 -6.75 -16.83
CA LEU A 409 10.67 -5.59 -17.70
C LEU A 409 9.25 -5.02 -17.61
N LEU A 410 9.12 -3.77 -17.19
CA LEU A 410 7.88 -3.01 -17.21
C LEU A 410 7.88 -2.05 -18.39
N ILE A 411 6.82 -2.13 -19.20
CA ILE A 411 6.58 -1.28 -20.35
C ILE A 411 5.26 -0.55 -20.12
N SER A 412 5.37 0.71 -19.71
CA SER A 412 4.25 1.61 -19.44
C SER A 412 4.21 2.76 -20.45
N ASN A 413 3.07 3.44 -20.48
CA ASN A 413 2.94 4.72 -21.16
C ASN A 413 2.00 5.58 -20.34
N VAL A 414 2.55 6.58 -19.64
CA VAL A 414 1.78 7.45 -18.75
C VAL A 414 1.15 8.63 -19.53
N ASP A 415 1.76 9.05 -20.64
CA ASP A 415 1.43 10.30 -21.35
C ASP A 415 0.88 10.09 -22.77
N ASP A 416 0.31 8.93 -23.07
CA ASP A 416 -0.21 8.57 -24.42
C ASP A 416 0.81 8.72 -25.56
N LEU A 417 2.11 8.81 -25.25
CA LEU A 417 3.16 8.96 -26.26
C LEU A 417 3.38 7.62 -26.98
N PRO A 418 3.31 7.58 -28.32
CA PRO A 418 3.43 6.31 -29.03
C PRO A 418 4.86 5.77 -28.95
N TRP A 419 4.97 4.47 -28.72
CA TRP A 419 6.24 3.74 -28.82
C TRP A 419 6.74 3.77 -30.27
N SER A 420 7.73 4.61 -30.55
CA SER A 420 8.27 4.77 -31.89
C SER A 420 9.19 3.60 -32.26
N GLN A 421 9.17 3.16 -33.53
CA GLN A 421 10.07 2.12 -34.03
C GLN A 421 11.56 2.43 -33.76
N PRO A 422 12.05 3.68 -33.94
CA PRO A 422 13.44 4.02 -33.60
C PRO A 422 13.81 3.79 -32.13
N MET A 423 12.86 4.00 -31.21
CA MET A 423 13.07 3.75 -29.78
C MET A 423 13.22 2.26 -29.50
N ILE A 424 12.37 1.41 -30.11
CA ILE A 424 12.48 -0.04 -29.95
C ILE A 424 13.78 -0.57 -30.54
N GLU A 425 14.18 -0.08 -31.73
CA GLU A 425 15.45 -0.46 -32.36
C GLU A 425 16.66 -0.11 -31.47
N GLN A 426 16.57 0.98 -30.73
CA GLN A 426 17.57 1.38 -29.75
C GLN A 426 17.58 0.49 -28.49
N LEU A 427 16.43 -0.06 -28.10
CA LEU A 427 16.32 -0.99 -26.97
C LEU A 427 16.76 -2.42 -27.30
N ILE A 428 16.81 -2.83 -28.58
CA ILE A 428 17.27 -4.15 -29.01
C ILE A 428 18.59 -4.59 -28.35
N PRO A 429 19.71 -3.83 -28.46
CA PRO A 429 20.97 -4.24 -27.86
C PRO A 429 20.88 -4.34 -26.34
N ILE A 430 20.07 -3.49 -25.70
CA ILE A 430 19.88 -3.41 -24.25
C ILE A 430 19.14 -4.66 -23.74
N LEU A 431 17.97 -4.95 -24.31
CA LEU A 431 17.11 -6.05 -23.86
C LEU A 431 17.76 -7.42 -24.07
N SER A 432 18.66 -7.54 -25.06
CA SER A 432 19.38 -8.78 -25.33
C SER A 432 20.45 -9.15 -24.28
N GLN A 433 20.88 -8.19 -23.45
CA GLN A 433 21.97 -8.39 -22.48
C GLN A 433 21.51 -8.96 -21.15
N MET A 434 20.22 -8.85 -20.83
CA MET A 434 19.67 -9.22 -19.53
C MET A 434 18.67 -10.36 -19.69
N LYS A 435 18.71 -11.32 -18.76
CA LYS A 435 17.83 -12.49 -18.80
C LYS A 435 16.50 -12.18 -18.13
N PHE A 436 15.70 -11.31 -18.74
CA PHE A 436 14.35 -11.05 -18.27
C PHE A 436 13.53 -12.34 -18.26
N THR A 437 12.96 -12.65 -17.10
CA THR A 437 12.08 -13.80 -16.88
C THR A 437 10.62 -13.39 -16.95
N SER A 438 10.34 -12.11 -16.77
CA SER A 438 9.00 -11.54 -16.71
C SER A 438 8.91 -10.26 -17.53
N ILE A 439 7.80 -10.06 -18.22
CA ILE A 439 7.45 -8.79 -18.86
C ILE A 439 6.04 -8.39 -18.43
N TYR A 440 5.89 -7.11 -18.11
CA TYR A 440 4.61 -6.50 -17.82
C TYR A 440 4.39 -5.33 -18.77
N SER A 441 3.31 -5.37 -19.56
CA SER A 441 2.92 -4.28 -20.44
C SER A 441 1.56 -3.73 -20.06
N CYS A 442 1.51 -2.42 -19.82
CA CYS A 442 0.28 -1.68 -19.57
C CYS A 442 0.13 -0.50 -20.55
N SER A 443 0.75 -0.58 -21.72
CA SER A 443 0.73 0.48 -22.73
C SER A 443 -0.34 0.23 -23.79
N SER A 444 -1.38 1.06 -23.82
CA SER A 444 -2.38 1.09 -24.89
C SER A 444 -1.80 1.46 -26.26
N GLN A 445 -0.67 2.17 -26.28
CA GLN A 445 -0.02 2.68 -27.50
C GLN A 445 1.07 1.75 -28.05
N LEU A 446 1.35 0.63 -27.38
CA LEU A 446 2.29 -0.37 -27.89
C LEU A 446 1.59 -1.19 -28.98
N SER A 447 2.03 -1.02 -30.23
CA SER A 447 1.48 -1.81 -31.34
C SER A 447 1.80 -3.29 -31.16
N VAL A 448 0.93 -4.15 -31.72
CA VAL A 448 1.13 -5.61 -31.71
C VAL A 448 2.49 -6.01 -32.31
N ASP A 449 2.90 -5.37 -33.41
CA ASP A 449 4.16 -5.66 -34.10
C ASP A 449 5.39 -5.31 -33.23
N ASN A 450 5.28 -4.23 -32.47
CA ASN A 450 6.30 -3.78 -31.52
C ASN A 450 6.39 -4.74 -30.33
N PHE A 451 5.25 -5.19 -29.84
CA PHE A 451 5.17 -6.16 -28.76
C PHE A 451 5.74 -7.53 -29.15
N ILE A 452 5.42 -8.04 -30.35
CA ILE A 452 6.00 -9.28 -30.89
C ILE A 452 7.52 -9.15 -31.03
N GLN A 453 8.00 -7.99 -31.49
CA GLN A 453 9.44 -7.69 -31.54
C GLN A 453 10.08 -7.78 -30.16
N LEU A 454 9.46 -7.18 -29.14
CA LEU A 454 9.95 -7.21 -27.78
C LEU A 454 10.04 -8.63 -27.23
N ILE A 455 9.00 -9.45 -27.39
CA ILE A 455 9.04 -10.86 -26.96
C ILE A 455 10.18 -11.62 -27.63
N ASN A 456 10.40 -11.41 -28.94
CA ASN A 456 11.47 -12.06 -29.67
C ASN A 456 12.88 -11.72 -29.14
N LEU A 457 13.03 -10.59 -28.45
CA LEU A 457 14.29 -10.14 -27.85
C LEU A 457 14.53 -10.74 -26.45
N LEU A 458 13.54 -11.41 -25.86
CA LEU A 458 13.56 -11.90 -24.48
C LEU A 458 13.52 -13.44 -24.43
N PRO A 459 14.64 -14.13 -24.73
CA PRO A 459 14.66 -15.59 -24.88
C PRO A 459 14.46 -16.38 -23.58
N CYS A 460 14.51 -15.72 -22.42
CA CYS A 460 14.32 -16.35 -21.10
C CYS A 460 12.95 -16.05 -20.49
N LEU A 461 12.05 -15.44 -21.26
CA LEU A 461 10.75 -15.02 -20.79
C LEU A 461 9.88 -16.24 -20.44
N ASP A 462 9.39 -16.27 -19.21
CA ASP A 462 8.50 -17.30 -18.66
C ASP A 462 7.12 -16.73 -18.30
N LEU A 463 7.10 -15.50 -17.77
CA LEU A 463 5.90 -14.79 -17.35
C LEU A 463 5.61 -13.60 -18.27
N LEU A 464 4.41 -13.56 -18.82
CA LEU A 464 3.86 -12.42 -19.56
C LEU A 464 2.63 -11.88 -18.84
N LYS A 465 2.65 -10.61 -18.43
CA LYS A 465 1.46 -9.89 -17.97
C LYS A 465 1.12 -8.75 -18.93
N MET A 466 -0.14 -8.64 -19.31
CA MET A 466 -0.59 -7.62 -20.27
C MET A 466 -1.96 -7.06 -19.90
N ASP A 467 -2.03 -5.77 -19.60
CA ASP A 467 -3.27 -5.13 -19.15
C ASP A 467 -4.08 -4.52 -20.30
N VAL A 468 -3.40 -3.91 -21.29
CA VAL A 468 -4.05 -3.24 -22.43
C VAL A 468 -3.21 -3.45 -23.69
N VAL A 469 -3.86 -3.67 -24.82
CA VAL A 469 -3.26 -3.57 -26.17
C VAL A 469 -4.20 -2.75 -27.04
N SER A 470 -3.64 -1.96 -27.96
CA SER A 470 -4.42 -1.23 -28.96
C SER A 470 -5.39 -2.17 -29.71
N GLU A 471 -6.69 -2.07 -29.42
CA GLU A 471 -7.70 -3.01 -29.95
C GLU A 471 -7.78 -3.02 -31.48
N GLU A 472 -7.36 -1.92 -32.11
CA GLU A 472 -7.46 -1.71 -33.56
C GLU A 472 -6.63 -2.69 -34.39
N ARG A 473 -5.68 -3.45 -33.79
CA ARG A 473 -4.71 -4.26 -34.56
C ARG A 473 -4.61 -5.75 -34.19
N CYS A 474 -5.29 -6.25 -33.17
CA CYS A 474 -5.25 -7.69 -32.85
C CYS A 474 -5.80 -8.60 -33.97
N ASN A 475 -6.62 -8.05 -34.88
CA ASN A 475 -7.38 -8.81 -35.87
C ASN A 475 -6.86 -8.69 -37.32
N SER A 476 -5.83 -7.88 -37.58
CA SER A 476 -5.29 -7.69 -38.93
C SER A 476 -3.78 -7.42 -38.91
N LEU A 477 -3.00 -8.50 -38.78
CA LEU A 477 -1.56 -8.45 -39.05
C LEU A 477 -1.35 -8.39 -40.57
N SER A 478 -0.29 -7.72 -41.02
CA SER A 478 0.13 -7.84 -42.42
C SER A 478 0.70 -9.26 -42.67
N ILE A 479 0.81 -9.68 -43.94
CA ILE A 479 1.37 -11.01 -44.28
C ILE A 479 2.78 -11.18 -43.71
N GLU A 480 3.60 -10.13 -43.73
CA GLU A 480 4.96 -10.15 -43.18
C GLU A 480 4.95 -10.25 -41.65
N ASP A 481 3.98 -9.57 -41.00
CA ASP A 481 3.81 -9.64 -39.55
C ASP A 481 3.25 -10.99 -39.10
N GLU A 482 2.44 -11.66 -39.91
CA GLU A 482 1.95 -13.03 -39.64
C GLU A 482 3.10 -14.05 -39.60
N GLU A 483 4.03 -14.00 -40.56
CA GLU A 483 5.19 -14.92 -40.55
C GLU A 483 6.06 -14.70 -39.31
N LYS A 484 6.30 -13.43 -38.96
CA LYS A 484 7.04 -13.04 -37.76
C LYS A 484 6.32 -13.49 -36.48
N PHE A 485 5.01 -13.26 -36.40
CA PHE A 485 4.17 -13.71 -35.31
C PHE A 485 4.25 -15.22 -35.10
N LEU A 486 4.10 -16.01 -36.18
CA LEU A 486 4.20 -17.46 -36.13
C LEU A 486 5.58 -17.92 -35.67
N SER A 487 6.65 -17.27 -36.15
CA SER A 487 8.01 -17.55 -35.72
C SER A 487 8.20 -17.32 -34.21
N VAL A 488 7.72 -16.19 -33.69
CA VAL A 488 7.80 -15.86 -32.25
C VAL A 488 6.92 -16.78 -31.42
N SER A 489 5.70 -17.06 -31.87
CA SER A 489 4.76 -17.97 -31.20
C SER A 489 5.36 -19.37 -31.01
N MET A 490 6.03 -19.89 -32.04
CA MET A 490 6.62 -21.23 -32.01
C MET A 490 7.95 -21.31 -31.25
N SER A 491 8.60 -20.17 -30.95
CA SER A 491 9.94 -20.15 -30.36
C SER A 491 9.98 -19.63 -28.91
N ASN A 492 8.97 -18.89 -28.46
CA ASN A 492 8.94 -18.39 -27.09
C ASN A 492 8.71 -19.54 -26.07
N THR A 493 9.17 -19.31 -24.84
CA THR A 493 9.08 -20.27 -23.73
C THR A 493 8.09 -19.84 -22.65
N ILE A 494 7.13 -18.97 -23.00
CA ILE A 494 6.21 -18.36 -22.03
C ILE A 494 5.28 -19.46 -21.50
N THR A 495 5.38 -19.76 -20.21
CA THR A 495 4.53 -20.77 -19.56
C THR A 495 3.44 -20.15 -18.68
N ARG A 496 3.58 -18.87 -18.33
CA ARG A 496 2.64 -18.16 -17.46
C ARG A 496 2.19 -16.88 -18.14
N VAL A 497 0.88 -16.71 -18.25
CA VAL A 497 0.28 -15.51 -18.83
C VAL A 497 -0.75 -14.94 -17.86
N ALA A 498 -0.81 -13.62 -17.77
CA ALA A 498 -1.81 -12.89 -17.00
C ALA A 498 -2.31 -11.70 -17.81
N GLN A 499 -3.60 -11.38 -17.70
CA GLN A 499 -4.18 -10.23 -18.37
C GLN A 499 -5.39 -9.68 -17.61
N LYS A 500 -5.74 -8.43 -17.91
CA LYS A 500 -7.10 -7.93 -17.64
C LYS A 500 -8.09 -8.59 -18.60
N MET A 501 -9.34 -8.72 -18.17
CA MET A 501 -10.40 -9.39 -18.91
C MET A 501 -10.69 -8.69 -20.25
N ASN A 502 -10.23 -9.28 -21.36
CA ASN A 502 -10.49 -8.78 -22.71
C ASN A 502 -10.48 -9.94 -23.72
N MET A 503 -11.59 -10.16 -24.42
CA MET A 503 -11.73 -11.29 -25.35
C MET A 503 -10.75 -11.24 -26.53
N LYS A 504 -10.54 -10.06 -27.12
CA LYS A 504 -9.59 -9.90 -28.24
C LYS A 504 -8.16 -10.18 -27.80
N LEU A 505 -7.80 -9.70 -26.60
CA LEU A 505 -6.49 -9.93 -25.99
C LEU A 505 -6.27 -11.41 -25.70
N THR A 506 -7.30 -12.08 -25.20
CA THR A 506 -7.31 -13.53 -24.95
C THR A 506 -7.02 -14.29 -26.23
N GLU A 507 -7.73 -13.99 -27.33
CA GLU A 507 -7.52 -14.65 -28.61
C GLU A 507 -6.08 -14.47 -29.11
N PHE A 508 -5.55 -13.25 -28.99
CA PHE A 508 -4.17 -12.94 -29.35
C PHE A 508 -3.15 -13.73 -28.51
N LEU A 509 -3.28 -13.70 -27.18
CA LEU A 509 -2.36 -14.35 -26.25
C LEU A 509 -2.35 -15.87 -26.39
N ILE A 510 -3.50 -16.49 -26.63
CA ILE A 510 -3.61 -17.94 -26.88
C ILE A 510 -2.86 -18.35 -28.14
N LYS A 511 -2.91 -17.53 -29.19
CA LYS A 511 -2.15 -17.78 -30.42
C LYS A 511 -0.65 -17.52 -30.22
N LEU A 512 -0.30 -16.54 -29.40
CA LEU A 512 1.08 -16.14 -29.17
C LEU A 512 1.84 -17.08 -28.21
N CYS A 513 1.17 -17.64 -27.20
CA CYS A 513 1.79 -18.42 -26.12
C CYS A 513 1.31 -19.89 -26.12
N PRO A 514 1.63 -20.71 -27.13
CA PRO A 514 1.13 -22.08 -27.24
C PRO A 514 1.64 -23.01 -26.13
N HIS A 515 2.75 -22.65 -25.47
CA HIS A 515 3.38 -23.39 -24.38
C HIS A 515 2.85 -23.00 -22.99
N MET A 516 1.86 -22.11 -22.92
CA MET A 516 1.25 -21.67 -21.68
C MET A 516 0.71 -22.85 -20.85
N THR A 517 1.10 -22.89 -19.58
CA THR A 517 0.65 -23.86 -18.57
C THR A 517 -0.27 -23.23 -17.53
N TYR A 518 -0.12 -21.92 -17.30
CA TYR A 518 -0.92 -21.13 -16.38
C TYR A 518 -1.43 -19.88 -17.06
N PHE A 519 -2.74 -19.65 -17.00
CA PHE A 519 -3.37 -18.44 -17.51
C PHE A 519 -4.19 -17.77 -16.42
N GLN A 520 -3.97 -16.48 -16.18
CA GLN A 520 -4.75 -15.67 -15.25
C GLN A 520 -5.50 -14.57 -15.97
N VAL A 521 -6.74 -14.35 -15.55
CA VAL A 521 -7.58 -13.25 -16.01
C VAL A 521 -8.11 -12.49 -14.80
N ASP A 522 -7.83 -11.19 -14.78
CA ASP A 522 -8.28 -10.26 -13.74
C ASP A 522 -9.50 -9.47 -14.25
N SER A 523 -10.59 -9.43 -13.47
CA SER A 523 -11.81 -8.68 -13.82
C SER A 523 -11.54 -7.17 -13.89
N ILE A 524 -12.04 -6.50 -14.93
CA ILE A 524 -11.98 -5.04 -15.08
C ILE A 524 -13.14 -4.44 -14.29
N LYS A 525 -12.93 -4.06 -13.04
CA LYS A 525 -13.68 -2.95 -12.48
C LYS A 525 -12.67 -2.07 -11.76
N ASP A 526 -12.61 -0.80 -12.15
CA ASP A 526 -11.93 0.23 -11.37
C ASP A 526 -12.83 0.55 -10.16
N ASP A 527 -12.28 1.03 -9.05
CA ASP A 527 -13.02 1.25 -7.80
C ASP A 527 -13.98 2.47 -7.87
N ASP A 528 -14.13 3.10 -9.04
CA ASP A 528 -14.76 4.42 -9.19
C ASP A 528 -16.13 4.45 -9.89
N ASP A 529 -16.61 3.33 -10.44
CA ASP A 529 -17.93 3.27 -11.09
C ASP A 529 -18.98 2.68 -10.13
N ASP A 530 -19.62 3.55 -9.34
CA ASP A 530 -20.77 3.27 -8.44
C ASP A 530 -22.08 2.89 -9.19
N ASP A 531 -22.01 2.44 -10.44
CA ASP A 531 -23.19 2.08 -11.22
C ASP A 531 -23.56 0.60 -10.99
N ASP A 532 -24.67 0.40 -10.26
CA ASP A 532 -25.27 -0.86 -9.76
C ASP A 532 -25.67 -1.93 -10.82
N ASP A 533 -25.11 -1.94 -12.03
CA ASP A 533 -25.41 -2.96 -13.04
C ASP A 533 -24.46 -4.17 -12.88
N ASP A 534 -24.74 -5.01 -11.86
CA ASP A 534 -23.95 -6.18 -11.46
C ASP A 534 -24.18 -7.46 -12.33
N ASP A 535 -25.10 -7.45 -13.29
CA ASP A 535 -25.55 -8.67 -14.00
C ASP A 535 -24.83 -8.93 -15.35
N ASP A 536 -24.12 -7.96 -15.95
CA ASP A 536 -23.51 -8.12 -17.29
C ASP A 536 -22.13 -8.82 -17.28
N ASP A 537 -21.48 -8.96 -16.12
CA ASP A 537 -20.10 -9.49 -16.01
C ASP A 537 -20.02 -11.03 -16.13
N ASP A 538 -21.07 -11.73 -15.70
CA ASP A 538 -21.07 -13.20 -15.68
C ASP A 538 -21.11 -13.80 -17.09
N ASP A 539 -21.80 -13.14 -18.03
CA ASP A 539 -21.90 -13.54 -19.44
C ASP A 539 -20.53 -13.45 -20.15
N ASP A 540 -19.76 -12.39 -19.88
CA ASP A 540 -18.42 -12.20 -20.45
C ASP A 540 -17.43 -13.26 -19.90
N ILE A 541 -17.56 -13.64 -18.62
CA ILE A 541 -16.73 -14.69 -18.01
C ILE A 541 -17.07 -16.06 -18.61
N GLU A 542 -18.36 -16.35 -18.78
CA GLU A 542 -18.81 -17.58 -19.42
C GLU A 542 -18.25 -17.69 -20.85
N GLU A 543 -18.42 -16.65 -21.68
CA GLU A 543 -17.91 -16.65 -23.05
C GLU A 543 -16.38 -16.85 -23.10
N LEU A 544 -15.66 -16.16 -22.22
CA LEU A 544 -14.21 -16.25 -22.10
C LEU A 544 -13.75 -17.66 -21.73
N VAL A 545 -14.35 -18.26 -20.69
CA VAL A 545 -13.97 -19.59 -20.21
C VAL A 545 -14.31 -20.64 -21.27
N GLN A 546 -15.50 -20.56 -21.89
CA GLN A 546 -15.88 -21.43 -23.01
C GLN A 546 -14.85 -21.33 -24.14
N PHE A 547 -14.47 -20.12 -24.54
CA PHE A 547 -13.47 -19.88 -25.57
C PHE A 547 -12.12 -20.52 -25.22
N ILE A 548 -11.60 -20.30 -24.01
CA ILE A 548 -10.33 -20.88 -23.55
C ILE A 548 -10.38 -22.41 -23.58
N ILE A 549 -11.48 -23.02 -23.12
CA ILE A 549 -11.67 -24.47 -23.12
C ILE A 549 -11.67 -25.03 -24.55
N LEU A 550 -12.38 -24.38 -25.48
CA LEU A 550 -12.41 -24.77 -26.89
C LEU A 550 -11.02 -24.70 -27.52
N LYS A 551 -10.26 -23.65 -27.22
CA LYS A 551 -8.91 -23.44 -27.73
C LYS A 551 -7.86 -24.32 -27.06
N ARG A 552 -8.10 -24.83 -25.86
CA ARG A 552 -7.16 -25.69 -25.13
C ARG A 552 -6.70 -26.89 -25.95
N LYS A 553 -7.60 -27.57 -26.65
CA LYS A 553 -7.25 -28.77 -27.44
C LYS A 553 -6.40 -28.47 -28.68
N THR A 554 -6.43 -27.23 -29.18
CA THR A 554 -5.90 -26.87 -30.51
C THR A 554 -4.75 -25.88 -30.47
N HIS A 555 -4.75 -24.93 -29.55
CA HIS A 555 -3.80 -23.82 -29.50
C HIS A 555 -2.95 -23.81 -28.22
N ILE A 556 -3.51 -24.21 -27.07
CA ILE A 556 -2.82 -24.24 -25.76
C ILE A 556 -2.93 -25.61 -25.08
N PRO A 557 -2.43 -26.69 -25.71
CA PRO A 557 -2.59 -28.06 -25.21
C PRO A 557 -1.93 -28.28 -23.85
N HIS A 558 -1.00 -27.41 -23.46
CA HIS A 558 -0.26 -27.47 -22.22
C HIS A 558 -0.94 -26.77 -21.04
N LEU A 559 -2.08 -26.10 -21.24
CA LEU A 559 -2.75 -25.38 -20.18
C LEU A 559 -3.20 -26.33 -19.05
N GLN A 560 -2.63 -26.12 -17.86
CA GLN A 560 -2.85 -26.89 -16.64
C GLN A 560 -3.70 -26.13 -15.62
N SER A 561 -3.69 -24.80 -15.64
CA SER A 561 -4.48 -23.99 -14.72
C SER A 561 -4.97 -22.70 -15.38
N LEU A 562 -6.25 -22.41 -15.20
CA LEU A 562 -6.89 -21.13 -15.49
C LEU A 562 -7.33 -20.52 -14.16
N CYS A 563 -6.85 -19.31 -13.89
CA CYS A 563 -7.15 -18.55 -12.69
C CYS A 563 -8.00 -17.34 -13.06
N LEU A 564 -9.15 -17.19 -12.43
CA LEU A 564 -10.04 -16.05 -12.57
C LEU A 564 -9.97 -15.28 -11.25
N ASN A 565 -9.55 -14.03 -11.30
CA ASN A 565 -9.56 -13.13 -10.16
C ASN A 565 -10.74 -12.17 -10.32
N LEU A 566 -11.77 -12.41 -9.52
CA LEU A 566 -13.10 -11.81 -9.62
C LEU A 566 -13.45 -11.16 -8.28
N ARG A 567 -14.05 -9.96 -8.30
CA ARG A 567 -14.52 -9.30 -7.07
C ARG A 567 -15.52 -10.17 -6.29
N ASN A 568 -16.50 -10.75 -7.00
CA ASN A 568 -17.62 -11.48 -6.40
C ASN A 568 -17.61 -12.97 -6.78
N VAL A 569 -16.84 -13.79 -6.04
CA VAL A 569 -16.89 -15.25 -6.18
C VAL A 569 -18.08 -15.80 -5.39
N ASN A 570 -19.10 -16.30 -6.09
CA ASN A 570 -20.27 -16.95 -5.50
C ASN A 570 -20.44 -18.42 -5.98
N ASP A 571 -21.35 -19.17 -5.35
CA ASP A 571 -21.63 -20.57 -5.71
C ASP A 571 -22.34 -20.72 -7.07
N GLU A 572 -22.99 -19.66 -7.55
CA GLU A 572 -23.67 -19.61 -8.84
C GLU A 572 -22.67 -19.64 -9.99
N LEU A 573 -21.64 -18.79 -9.94
CA LEU A 573 -20.56 -18.76 -10.92
C LEU A 573 -19.77 -20.08 -10.93
N ILE A 574 -19.54 -20.71 -9.77
CA ILE A 574 -18.96 -22.06 -9.71
C ILE A 574 -19.88 -23.08 -10.43
N THR A 575 -21.20 -22.91 -10.34
CA THR A 575 -22.18 -23.77 -11.01
C THR A 575 -22.18 -23.53 -12.52
N ILE A 576 -22.13 -22.27 -12.98
CA ILE A 576 -21.97 -21.89 -14.39
C ILE A 576 -20.71 -22.55 -14.97
N LEU A 577 -19.57 -22.40 -14.30
CA LEU A 577 -18.31 -23.02 -14.73
C LEU A 577 -18.40 -24.55 -14.82
N ARG A 578 -19.10 -25.23 -13.90
CA ARG A 578 -19.35 -26.69 -14.01
C ARG A 578 -20.22 -27.03 -15.22
N ASN A 579 -21.26 -26.24 -15.48
CA ASN A 579 -22.14 -26.44 -16.64
C ASN A 579 -21.38 -26.30 -17.95
N ILE A 580 -20.45 -25.34 -18.04
CA ILE A 580 -19.54 -25.18 -19.19
C ILE A 580 -18.66 -26.41 -19.37
N MET A 581 -18.08 -26.94 -18.28
CA MET A 581 -17.24 -28.14 -18.37
C MET A 581 -18.03 -29.38 -18.84
N ASP A 582 -19.28 -29.51 -18.37
CA ASP A 582 -20.18 -30.59 -18.75
C ASP A 582 -20.66 -30.47 -20.21
N SER A 583 -20.95 -29.25 -20.68
CA SER A 583 -21.37 -28.99 -22.07
C SER A 583 -20.25 -29.32 -23.07
N GLU A 584 -19.00 -29.03 -22.70
CA GLU A 584 -17.79 -29.38 -23.46
C GLU A 584 -17.32 -30.84 -23.27
N LYS A 585 -18.12 -31.65 -22.56
CA LYS A 585 -17.90 -33.08 -22.30
C LYS A 585 -16.57 -33.38 -21.62
N ILE A 586 -16.11 -32.49 -20.75
CA ILE A 586 -14.92 -32.72 -19.91
C ILE A 586 -15.39 -33.47 -18.66
N THR A 587 -14.83 -34.65 -18.40
CA THR A 587 -15.30 -35.45 -17.28
C THR A 587 -14.91 -34.82 -15.95
N ALA A 588 -15.77 -34.93 -14.93
CA ALA A 588 -15.47 -34.43 -13.58
C ALA A 588 -14.20 -35.05 -12.95
N SER A 589 -13.71 -36.18 -13.49
CA SER A 589 -12.41 -36.74 -13.11
C SER A 589 -11.22 -35.97 -13.67
N ASP A 590 -11.38 -35.22 -14.77
CA ASP A 590 -10.30 -34.57 -15.52
C ASP A 590 -10.02 -33.12 -15.08
N TYR A 591 -10.86 -32.54 -14.22
CA TYR A 591 -10.70 -31.17 -13.74
C TYR A 591 -10.98 -31.02 -12.25
N LEU A 592 -10.60 -29.86 -11.70
CA LEU A 592 -10.83 -29.45 -10.34
C LEU A 592 -11.09 -27.94 -10.32
N ILE A 593 -12.22 -27.52 -9.75
CA ILE A 593 -12.52 -26.11 -9.50
C ILE A 593 -12.29 -25.85 -8.01
N LYS A 594 -11.48 -24.84 -7.70
CA LYS A 594 -11.24 -24.35 -6.34
C LYS A 594 -11.61 -22.87 -6.28
N SER A 595 -12.30 -22.46 -5.23
CA SER A 595 -12.49 -21.04 -4.89
C SER A 595 -11.71 -20.70 -3.62
N SER A 596 -11.12 -19.50 -3.57
CA SER A 596 -10.41 -18.98 -2.41
C SER A 596 -10.41 -17.45 -2.44
N GLY A 597 -11.27 -16.82 -1.65
CA GLY A 597 -11.43 -15.36 -1.68
C GLY A 597 -11.98 -14.92 -3.04
N THR A 598 -11.29 -13.97 -3.68
CA THR A 598 -11.60 -13.45 -5.02
C THR A 598 -11.14 -14.37 -6.16
N PHE A 599 -10.50 -15.50 -5.86
CA PHE A 599 -9.93 -16.37 -6.88
C PHE A 599 -10.77 -17.62 -7.14
N ILE A 600 -10.94 -17.96 -8.42
CA ILE A 600 -11.39 -19.27 -8.89
C ILE A 600 -10.32 -19.89 -9.77
N ILE A 601 -9.90 -21.11 -9.42
CA ILE A 601 -8.87 -21.84 -10.14
C ILE A 601 -9.49 -23.09 -10.75
N LEU A 602 -9.49 -23.17 -12.08
CA LEU A 602 -9.79 -24.37 -12.85
C LEU A 602 -8.47 -25.08 -13.15
N GLN A 603 -8.25 -26.25 -12.55
CA GLN A 603 -7.06 -27.07 -12.77
C GLN A 603 -7.42 -28.33 -13.56
N TRP A 604 -6.69 -28.60 -14.63
CA TRP A 604 -6.82 -29.86 -15.36
C TRP A 604 -5.86 -30.89 -14.80
N LYS A 605 -6.33 -32.13 -14.62
CA LYS A 605 -5.46 -33.24 -14.24
C LYS A 605 -4.70 -33.68 -15.48
N LEU A 606 -3.37 -33.71 -15.39
CA LEU A 606 -2.50 -34.22 -16.44
C LEU A 606 -2.90 -35.68 -16.76
N GLN A 607 -3.22 -35.95 -18.03
CA GLN A 607 -3.45 -37.31 -18.55
C GLN A 607 -2.12 -37.99 -18.86
#